data_AF-A0A6P2R6U5-F1
#
_entry.id   AF-A0A6P2R6U5-F1
#
_cell.length_a   1.000
_cell.length_b   1.000
_cell.length_c   1.000
_cell.angle_alpha   90.00
_cell.angle_beta   90.00
_cell.angle_gamma   90.00
#
_symmetry.space_group_name_H-M   'P 1'
#
loop_
_entity.id
_entity.type
_entity.pdbx_description
1 polymer ?
#
loop_
_entity_poly.entity_id
_entity_poly.type
_entity_poly.pdbx_seq_one_letter_code
_entity_poly.pdbx_strand_id
1 'polypeptide(L)' 'MRVHYGYRRVHMILQREGWRDNCKRVYGLYRAEGLSLRHKRPRRNKRARLRQPKHIVTAINEIWSMDFSMVHPQTASADW' A
#
# COMPACT_ATOMS: atom_id res chain seq x y z
N MET A 1 18.83 -5.47 -1.93
CA MET A 1 17.78 -4.65 -1.27
C MET A 1 17.20 -5.48 -0.12
N ARG A 2 17.43 -5.13 1.15
CA ARG A 2 16.85 -5.87 2.29
C ARG A 2 15.39 -5.44 2.46
N VAL A 3 14.45 -6.37 2.30
CA VAL A 3 13.02 -6.12 2.54
C VAL A 3 12.80 -6.04 4.04
N HIS A 4 12.43 -4.88 4.54
CA HIS A 4 12.05 -4.70 5.94
C HIS A 4 10.56 -5.02 6.12
N TYR A 5 10.28 -5.94 7.04
CA TYR A 5 8.93 -6.39 7.36
C TYR A 5 8.35 -5.61 8.54
N GLY A 6 7.04 -5.38 8.55
CA GLY A 6 6.32 -4.90 9.73
C GLY A 6 6.28 -5.94 10.84
N TYR A 7 6.08 -5.52 12.10
CA TYR A 7 6.09 -6.41 13.27
C TYR A 7 5.16 -7.62 13.15
N ARG A 8 4.00 -7.49 12.47
CA ARG A 8 3.07 -8.60 12.20
C ARG A 8 3.70 -9.72 11.38
N ARG A 9 4.51 -9.36 10.38
CA ARG A 9 5.18 -10.34 9.54
C ARG A 9 6.40 -10.94 10.22
N VAL A 10 7.13 -10.15 11.01
CA VAL A 10 8.17 -10.68 11.92
C VAL A 10 7.57 -11.71 12.88
N HIS A 11 6.42 -11.43 13.49
CA HIS A 11 5.72 -12.37 14.36
C HIS A 11 5.35 -13.68 13.63
N MET A 12 4.84 -13.61 12.39
CA MET A 12 4.56 -14.84 11.61
C MET A 12 5.82 -15.66 11.29
N ILE A 13 6.95 -15.00 11.01
CA ILE A 13 8.22 -15.70 10.75
C ILE A 13 8.70 -16.40 12.02
N LEU A 14 8.68 -15.70 13.16
CA LEU A 14 9.01 -16.25 14.47
C LEU A 14 8.15 -17.48 14.82
N GLN A 15 6.84 -17.41 14.56
CA GLN A 15 5.93 -18.55 14.78
C GLN A 15 6.27 -19.75 13.90
N ARG A 16 6.68 -19.53 12.65
CA ARG A 16 7.13 -20.61 11.74
C ARG A 16 8.45 -21.24 12.19
N GLU A 17 9.32 -20.46 12.81
CA GLU A 17 10.56 -20.93 13.42
C GLU A 17 10.33 -21.60 14.80
N GLY A 18 9.07 -21.68 15.26
CA GLY A 18 8.70 -22.36 16.50
C GLY A 18 8.68 -21.48 17.74
N TRP A 19 8.94 -20.17 17.60
CA TRP A 19 8.86 -19.23 18.71
C TRP A 19 7.40 -18.95 19.08
N ARG A 20 7.04 -19.21 20.34
CA ARG A 20 5.68 -19.02 20.86
C ARG A 20 5.42 -17.65 21.49
N ASP A 21 6.29 -16.67 21.21
CA ASP A 21 6.17 -15.33 21.79
C ASP A 21 4.89 -14.62 21.35
N ASN A 22 4.24 -13.96 22.31
CA ASN A 22 3.05 -13.14 22.06
C ASN A 22 3.39 -11.97 21.12
N CYS A 23 2.48 -11.65 20.21
CA CYS A 23 2.47 -10.44 19.38
C CYS A 23 2.91 -9.17 20.12
N LYS A 24 2.50 -9.00 21.39
CA LYS A 24 2.86 -7.83 22.21
C LYS A 24 4.36 -7.76 22.51
N ARG A 25 4.99 -8.91 22.82
CA ARG A 25 6.43 -9.00 23.10
C ARG A 25 7.24 -8.73 21.84
N VAL A 26 6.82 -9.33 20.72
CA VAL A 26 7.43 -9.06 19.40
C VAL A 26 7.31 -7.58 19.05
N TYR A 27 6.16 -6.95 19.29
CA TYR A 27 5.99 -5.51 19.07
C TYR A 27 6.89 -4.66 19.98
N GLY A 28 7.04 -5.03 21.25
CA GLY A 28 7.93 -4.35 22.20
C GLY A 28 9.38 -4.37 21.74
N LEU A 29 9.90 -5.55 21.39
CA LEU A 29 11.24 -5.72 20.82
C LEU A 29 11.39 -4.98 19.50
N TYR A 30 10.41 -5.09 18.60
CA TYR A 30 10.39 -4.39 17.31
C TYR A 30 10.50 -2.87 17.46
N ARG A 31 9.85 -2.30 18.49
CA ARG A 31 9.94 -0.87 18.82
C ARG A 31 11.28 -0.51 19.47
N ALA A 32 11.77 -1.33 20.39
CA ALA A 32 13.03 -1.10 21.10
C ALA A 32 14.23 -1.12 20.15
N GLU A 33 14.24 -2.07 19.21
CA GLU A 33 15.29 -2.22 18.19
C GLU A 33 15.17 -1.20 17.03
N GLY A 34 14.19 -0.31 17.06
CA GLY A 34 14.00 0.70 16.01
C GLY A 34 13.69 0.11 14.63
N LEU A 35 13.20 -1.14 14.56
CA LEU A 35 12.93 -1.87 13.31
C LEU A 35 11.74 -1.31 12.53
N SER A 36 11.01 -0.37 13.12
CA SER A 36 9.94 0.35 12.46
C SER A 36 10.49 1.14 11.27
N LEU A 37 10.05 0.76 10.07
CA LEU A 37 10.11 1.61 8.90
C LEU A 37 9.24 2.85 9.17
N ARG A 38 9.77 3.84 9.87
CA ARG A 38 9.20 5.18 9.81
C ARG A 38 9.49 5.67 8.40
N HIS A 39 8.59 5.33 7.46
CA HIS A 39 8.48 6.08 6.23
C HIS A 39 8.37 7.53 6.68
N LYS A 40 9.40 8.34 6.42
CA LYS A 40 9.30 9.78 6.62
C LYS A 40 8.01 10.15 5.92
N ARG A 41 7.00 10.62 6.68
CA ARG A 41 5.80 11.18 6.07
C ARG A 41 6.33 12.15 5.03
N PRO A 42 5.95 12.03 3.75
CA PRO A 42 6.46 12.94 2.75
C PRO A 42 6.23 14.34 3.30
N ARG A 43 7.31 15.13 3.39
CA ARG A 43 7.32 16.45 4.08
C ARG A 43 6.17 17.34 3.63
N ARG A 44 5.66 17.08 2.42
CA ARG A 44 4.48 17.69 1.84
C ARG A 44 3.50 16.61 1.37
N ASN A 45 2.21 16.83 1.59
CA ASN A 45 1.16 16.00 0.99
C ASN A 45 1.27 16.07 -0.54
N LYS A 46 1.64 14.96 -1.20
CA LYS A 46 1.79 14.91 -2.67
C LYS A 46 0.49 15.32 -3.40
N ARG A 47 -0.67 15.05 -2.80
CA ARG A 47 -1.99 15.46 -3.35
C ARG A 47 -2.24 16.96 -3.23
N ALA A 48 -1.59 17.63 -2.29
CA ALA A 48 -1.66 19.08 -2.11
C ALA A 48 -0.69 19.85 -3.03
N ARG A 49 0.12 19.14 -3.84
CA ARG A 49 0.88 19.79 -4.91
C ARG A 49 -0.13 20.32 -5.94
N LEU A 50 -0.05 21.61 -6.25
CA LEU A 50 -0.82 22.21 -7.34
C LEU A 50 -0.63 21.35 -8.59
N ARG A 51 -1.74 20.88 -9.15
CA ARG A 51 -1.72 20.21 -10.46
C ARG A 51 -1.44 21.29 -11.51
N GLN A 52 -0.78 20.90 -12.59
CA GLN A 52 -0.67 21.80 -13.73
C GLN A 52 -2.09 22.23 -14.16
N PRO A 53 -2.30 23.50 -14.54
CA PRO A 53 -3.56 23.92 -15.14
C PRO A 53 -3.90 23.01 -16.31
N LYS A 54 -5.18 22.64 -16.43
CA LYS A 54 -5.63 21.92 -17.64
C LYS A 54 -5.47 22.85 -18.83
N HIS A 55 -4.99 22.32 -19.95
CA HIS A 55 -4.96 23.06 -21.20
C HIS A 55 -6.39 23.33 -21.67
N ILE A 56 -6.66 24.53 -22.16
CA ILE A 56 -7.95 24.89 -22.77
C ILE A 56 -7.93 24.32 -24.18
N VAL A 57 -8.95 23.55 -24.53
CA VAL A 57 -9.11 22.98 -25.88
C VAL A 57 -9.76 24.02 -26.78
N THR A 58 -9.18 24.23 -27.96
CA THR A 58 -9.62 25.18 -28.99
C THR A 58 -10.27 24.51 -30.19
N ALA A 59 -9.99 23.23 -30.42
CA ALA A 59 -10.56 22.46 -31.54
C ALA A 59 -11.08 21.09 -31.10
N ILE A 60 -11.99 20.53 -31.91
CA ILE A 60 -12.48 19.16 -31.71
C ILE A 60 -11.30 18.17 -31.84
N ASN A 61 -11.26 17.15 -30.97
CA ASN A 61 -10.25 16.08 -30.94
C ASN A 61 -8.84 16.47 -30.48
N GLU A 62 -8.65 17.62 -29.82
CA GLU A 62 -7.33 18.08 -29.35
C GLU A 62 -6.81 17.29 -28.13
N ILE A 63 -7.71 16.80 -27.26
CA ILE A 63 -7.36 16.03 -26.07
C ILE A 63 -8.30 14.83 -25.94
N TRP A 64 -7.72 13.65 -25.72
CA TRP A 64 -8.45 12.41 -25.44
C TRP A 64 -7.93 11.79 -24.15
N SER A 65 -8.84 11.26 -23.34
CA SER A 65 -8.50 10.47 -22.14
C SER A 65 -9.29 9.18 -22.15
N MET A 66 -8.60 8.06 -21.92
CA MET A 66 -9.23 6.77 -21.66
C MET A 66 -9.02 6.41 -20.18
N ASP A 67 -10.00 5.73 -19.60
CA ASP A 67 -9.91 5.15 -18.26
C ASP A 67 -10.49 3.73 -18.29
N PHE A 68 -10.02 2.87 -17.39
CA PHE A 68 -10.47 1.48 -17.29
C PHE A 68 -11.40 1.32 -16.09
N SER A 69 -12.58 0.77 -16.32
CA SER A 69 -13.49 0.39 -15.24
C SER A 69 -13.29 -1.08 -14.89
N MET A 70 -12.97 -1.35 -13.62
CA MET A 70 -12.87 -2.72 -13.12
C MET A 70 -14.26 -3.34 -13.03
N VAL A 71 -14.58 -4.28 -13.90
CA VAL A 71 -15.77 -5.11 -13.76
C VAL A 71 -15.48 -6.13 -12.66
N HIS A 72 -16.22 -6.04 -11.55
CA HIS A 72 -16.16 -7.08 -10.52
C HIS A 72 -16.84 -8.33 -11.11
N PRO A 73 -16.18 -9.49 -11.15
CA PRO A 73 -16.88 -10.71 -11.47
C PRO A 73 -17.85 -10.97 -10.31
N GLN A 74 -19.14 -10.73 -10.54
CA GLN A 74 -20.17 -11.41 -9.76
C GLN A 74 -20.03 -12.89 -10.09
N THR A 75 -19.89 -13.69 -9.04
CA THR A 75 -19.83 -15.14 -9.05
C THR A 75 -20.68 -15.70 -10.18
N ALA A 76 -20.02 -16.35 -11.15
CA ALA A 76 -20.71 -17.27 -12.03
C ALA A 76 -21.38 -18.30 -11.11
N SER A 77 -22.69 -18.18 -10.94
CA SER A 77 -23.51 -19.25 -10.40
C SER A 77 -23.26 -20.43 -11.33
N ALA A 78 -22.62 -21.46 -10.79
CA ALA A 78 -22.52 -22.74 -11.45
C ALA A 78 -23.93 -23.32 -11.46
N ASP A 79 -24.61 -23.26 -12.60
CA ASP A 79 -25.86 -23.96 -12.83
C ASP A 79 -25.81 -24.67 -14.20
N TRP A 80 -25.90 -26.01 -14.08
CA TRP A 80 -25.96 -27.11 -15.07
C TRP A 80 -24.64 -27.64 -15.63
#